data_AF-A0A125KG17-F1
#
_entry.id   AF-A0A125KG17-F1
#
_cell.length_a   1.000
_cell.length_b   1.000
_cell.length_c   1.000
_cell.angle_alpha   90.00
_cell.angle_beta   90.00
_cell.angle_gamma   90.00
#
_symmetry.space_group_name_H-M   'P 1'
#
loop_
_entity.id
_entity.type
_entity.pdbx_description
1 polymer ?
#
loop_
_entity_poly.entity_id
_entity_poly.type
_entity_poly.pdbx_seq_one_letter_code
_entity_poly.pdbx_strand_id
1 'polypeptide(L)'
;MKRDFRARPLLRFAAACFACCALPLAAQAAKPLPSFKVDNDVTARVERADSAHFTVRFLPGGKTQTLDVGTADEEGHYGFEPADYNFDGHQDLALGATLGQVNRNYAIYLYDAARQRFAPLRMPANDAPHGNCDGLINVAVKPKERMLYSSCRGGPIWYTDAYRYDGSGRLYLHQSTEAIPDDVSMLLDGAPGDGPPTMLLTYDAHGRRIARRPEAYGGGKLTLKVQVARLPLHDAMTDAPTKRYVVAGDTLELLDASPDFRWLRVLYRNPRVGAVSGWVRVEEATKG
;
A
#
# COMPACT_ATOMS: atom_id res chain seq x y z
N MET A 1 67.23 -26.01 67.38
CA MET A 1 67.21 -27.39 67.90
C MET A 1 66.96 -28.33 66.74
N LYS A 2 67.91 -29.22 66.44
CA LYS A 2 67.78 -30.25 65.39
C LYS A 2 66.80 -31.33 65.85
N ARG A 3 65.89 -31.79 64.98
CA ARG A 3 65.86 -33.19 64.54
C ARG A 3 64.69 -33.47 63.57
N ASP A 4 65.07 -34.23 62.55
CA ASP A 4 64.27 -34.86 61.51
C ASP A 4 63.14 -35.73 62.06
N PHE A 5 62.12 -36.04 61.24
CA PHE A 5 61.97 -37.38 60.68
C PHE A 5 60.86 -37.47 59.61
N ARG A 6 61.14 -38.39 58.68
CA ARG A 6 60.44 -38.78 57.45
C ARG A 6 58.98 -39.18 57.64
N ALA A 7 58.15 -38.97 56.61
CA ALA A 7 57.64 -40.03 55.72
C ALA A 7 56.43 -39.51 54.91
N ARG A 8 56.47 -39.67 53.58
CA ARG A 8 55.35 -39.44 52.67
C ARG A 8 54.43 -40.67 52.64
N PRO A 9 53.11 -40.48 52.49
CA PRO A 9 52.28 -41.38 51.71
C PRO A 9 51.73 -40.69 50.46
N LEU A 10 51.67 -41.45 49.36
CA LEU A 10 51.05 -41.09 48.10
C LEU A 10 49.53 -40.91 48.28
N LEU A 11 49.00 -39.74 47.92
CA LEU A 11 47.59 -39.58 47.56
C LEU A 11 47.45 -39.44 46.04
N ARG A 12 46.65 -40.34 45.47
CA ARG A 12 46.16 -40.29 44.09
C ARG A 12 45.19 -39.10 43.96
N PHE A 13 45.53 -38.12 43.12
CA PHE A 13 44.58 -37.10 42.69
C PHE A 13 43.95 -37.53 41.36
N ALA A 14 42.63 -37.68 41.36
CA ALA A 14 41.81 -37.77 40.16
C ALA A 14 41.68 -36.37 39.56
N ALA A 15 42.11 -36.21 38.30
CA ALA A 15 41.91 -34.98 37.54
C ALA A 15 40.63 -35.11 36.69
N ALA A 16 39.60 -34.32 37.03
CA ALA A 16 38.42 -34.13 36.20
C ALA A 16 38.74 -33.10 35.11
N CYS A 17 38.72 -33.51 33.84
CA CYS A 17 38.79 -32.61 32.70
C CYS A 17 37.40 -31.98 32.47
N PHE A 18 37.27 -30.68 32.78
CA PHE A 18 36.16 -29.86 32.27
C PHE A 18 36.50 -29.42 30.84
N ALA A 19 35.93 -30.11 29.85
CA ALA A 19 35.92 -29.64 28.47
C ALA A 19 34.93 -28.48 28.34
N CYS A 20 35.44 -27.25 28.23
CA CYS A 20 34.65 -26.11 27.80
C CYS A 20 34.32 -26.27 26.31
N CYS A 21 33.13 -26.79 26.00
CA CYS A 21 32.54 -26.67 24.67
C CYS A 21 32.16 -25.21 24.44
N ALA A 22 33.08 -24.40 23.94
CA ALA A 22 32.75 -23.13 23.31
C ALA A 22 32.04 -23.44 21.99
N LEU A 23 30.71 -23.42 21.99
CA LEU A 23 29.93 -23.42 20.76
C LEU A 23 30.23 -22.10 20.02
N PRO A 24 30.64 -22.14 18.74
CA PRO A 24 30.78 -20.93 17.96
C PRO A 24 29.39 -20.30 17.82
N LEU A 25 29.20 -19.07 18.32
CA LEU A 25 28.10 -18.24 17.86
C LEU A 25 28.27 -18.12 16.34
N ALA A 26 27.36 -18.72 15.58
CA ALA A 26 27.23 -18.44 14.17
C ALA A 26 26.87 -16.97 14.05
N ALA A 27 27.85 -16.12 13.78
CA ALA A 27 27.62 -14.73 13.42
C ALA A 27 26.78 -14.75 12.15
N GLN A 28 25.51 -14.39 12.25
CA GLN A 28 24.70 -14.06 11.08
C GLN A 28 25.39 -12.88 10.41
N ALA A 29 26.05 -13.13 9.27
CA ALA A 29 26.63 -12.07 8.47
C ALA A 29 25.49 -11.13 8.09
N ALA A 30 25.56 -9.88 8.57
CA ALA A 30 24.62 -8.85 8.18
C ALA A 30 24.50 -8.83 6.66
N LYS A 31 23.27 -8.77 6.13
CA LYS A 31 23.06 -8.67 4.68
C LYS A 31 23.95 -7.54 4.13
N PRO A 32 24.67 -7.77 3.02
CA PRO A 32 25.52 -6.74 2.45
C PRO A 32 24.66 -5.53 2.07
N LEU A 33 25.14 -4.33 2.41
CA LEU A 33 24.51 -3.08 2.03
C LEU A 33 24.49 -2.95 0.49
N PRO A 34 23.41 -2.40 -0.09
CA PRO A 34 23.22 -2.44 -1.53
C PRO A 34 24.21 -1.54 -2.28
N SER A 35 24.52 -1.96 -3.50
CA SER A 35 25.22 -1.17 -4.52
C SER A 35 24.46 -1.34 -5.83
N PHE A 36 24.05 -0.24 -6.46
CA PHE A 36 23.20 -0.26 -7.65
C PHE A 36 23.47 0.94 -8.55
N LYS A 37 23.17 0.80 -9.85
CA LYS A 37 23.27 1.91 -10.81
C LYS A 37 22.08 2.84 -10.63
N VAL A 38 22.34 4.10 -10.29
CA VAL A 38 21.32 5.17 -10.25
C VAL A 38 21.11 5.79 -11.63
N ASP A 39 22.16 5.74 -12.46
CA ASP A 39 22.16 6.19 -13.85
C ASP A 39 23.15 5.31 -14.65
N ASN A 40 23.28 5.53 -15.95
CA ASN A 40 24.14 4.75 -16.85
C ASN A 40 25.58 4.63 -16.32
N ASP A 41 26.14 5.75 -15.86
CA ASP A 41 27.54 5.89 -15.45
C ASP A 41 27.74 6.13 -13.94
N VAL A 42 26.65 6.23 -13.17
CA VAL A 42 26.70 6.51 -11.74
C VAL A 42 26.18 5.33 -10.92
N THR A 43 27.00 4.86 -9.99
CA THR A 43 26.61 3.82 -9.02
C THR A 43 26.46 4.43 -7.63
N ALA A 44 25.31 4.22 -6.99
CA ALA A 44 25.14 4.47 -5.56
C ALA A 44 25.52 3.21 -4.78
N ARG A 45 26.30 3.38 -3.72
CA ARG A 45 26.64 2.34 -2.76
C ARG A 45 26.32 2.82 -1.36
N VAL A 46 25.49 2.07 -0.64
CA VAL A 46 25.28 2.30 0.78
C VAL A 46 26.50 1.74 1.52
N GLU A 47 27.26 2.60 2.19
CA GLU A 47 28.52 2.21 2.85
C GLU A 47 28.33 1.96 4.34
N ARG A 48 27.38 2.67 4.96
CA ARG A 48 27.06 2.60 6.39
C ARG A 48 25.57 2.82 6.59
N ALA A 49 25.00 2.14 7.56
CA ALA A 49 23.61 2.27 7.95
C ALA A 49 23.49 1.92 9.44
N ASP A 50 22.80 2.76 10.21
CA ASP A 50 22.46 2.55 11.61
C ASP A 50 20.97 2.86 11.83
N SER A 51 20.50 2.95 13.07
CA SER A 51 19.07 3.18 13.35
C SER A 51 18.57 4.59 12.99
N ALA A 52 19.46 5.56 12.82
CA ALA A 52 19.11 6.96 12.61
C ALA A 52 19.51 7.46 11.21
N HIS A 53 20.63 6.97 10.67
CA HIS A 53 21.18 7.48 9.42
C HIS A 53 21.78 6.37 8.55
N PHE A 54 21.91 6.65 7.26
CA PHE A 54 22.71 5.87 6.34
C PHE A 54 23.55 6.78 5.43
N THR A 55 24.71 6.30 5.00
CA THR A 55 25.63 7.02 4.11
C THR A 55 25.67 6.33 2.75
N VAL A 56 25.42 7.09 1.69
CA VAL A 56 25.60 6.68 0.29
C VAL A 56 26.89 7.29 -0.24
N ARG A 57 27.66 6.52 -1.02
CA ARG A 57 28.71 7.02 -1.91
C ARG A 57 28.29 6.85 -3.37
N PHE A 58 28.49 7.89 -4.16
CA PHE A 58 28.32 7.88 -5.62
C PHE A 58 29.67 7.61 -6.29
N LEU A 59 29.70 6.65 -7.21
CA LEU A 59 30.89 6.26 -7.97
C LEU A 59 30.70 6.59 -9.46
N PRO A 60 31.78 6.94 -10.19
CA PRO A 60 33.17 6.99 -9.72
C PRO A 60 33.53 8.28 -8.94
N GLY A 61 32.67 9.29 -8.94
CA GLY A 61 32.98 10.63 -8.41
C GLY A 61 33.33 10.70 -6.92
N GLY A 62 33.06 9.64 -6.13
CA GLY A 62 33.44 9.51 -4.72
C GLY A 62 32.63 10.36 -3.74
N LYS A 63 31.72 11.21 -4.24
CA LYS A 63 30.83 12.06 -3.43
C LYS A 63 30.00 11.21 -2.47
N THR A 64 29.92 11.64 -1.22
CA THR A 64 29.09 10.98 -0.21
C THR A 64 27.91 11.85 0.21
N GLN A 65 26.88 11.19 0.72
CA GLN A 65 25.69 11.83 1.28
C GLN A 65 25.19 11.00 2.46
N THR A 66 24.92 11.66 3.59
CA THR A 66 24.22 11.07 4.72
C THR A 66 22.74 11.45 4.64
N LEU A 67 21.87 10.47 4.91
CA LEU A 67 20.42 10.58 4.87
C LEU A 67 19.85 9.99 6.16
N ASP A 68 18.69 10.47 6.57
CA ASP A 68 17.98 9.94 7.73
C ASP A 68 17.31 8.60 7.40
N VAL A 69 17.20 7.72 8.38
CA VAL A 69 16.34 6.54 8.29
C VAL A 69 14.91 7.02 8.47
N GLY A 70 14.14 7.07 7.37
CA GLY A 70 12.77 7.58 7.39
C GLY A 70 11.71 6.57 7.84
N THR A 71 12.08 5.30 7.99
CA THR A 71 11.18 4.23 8.47
C THR A 71 11.97 3.06 9.03
N ALA A 72 11.43 2.43 10.08
CA ALA A 72 11.95 1.23 10.72
C ALA A 72 10.79 0.47 11.39
N ASP A 73 10.95 -0.84 11.60
CA ASP A 73 9.98 -1.65 12.34
C ASP A 73 10.14 -1.46 13.85
N GLU A 74 9.35 -2.18 14.65
CA GLU A 74 9.32 -2.07 16.11
C GLU A 74 10.68 -2.41 16.75
N GLU A 75 11.49 -3.25 16.09
CA GLU A 75 12.85 -3.61 16.50
C GLU A 75 13.94 -2.72 15.87
N GLY A 76 13.55 -1.73 15.05
CA GLY A 76 14.48 -0.82 14.39
C GLY A 76 15.10 -1.35 13.10
N HIS A 77 14.57 -2.43 12.52
CA HIS A 77 15.03 -2.95 11.24
C HIS A 77 14.33 -2.29 10.06
N TYR A 78 15.04 -2.27 8.92
CA TYR A 78 14.53 -1.82 7.64
C TYR A 78 15.34 -2.48 6.52
N GLY A 79 14.78 -2.53 5.32
CA GLY A 79 15.42 -3.00 4.11
C GLY A 79 15.59 -1.89 3.08
N PHE A 80 16.65 -1.96 2.28
CA PHE A 80 16.86 -1.04 1.17
C PHE A 80 16.33 -1.64 -0.14
N GLU A 81 15.60 -0.83 -0.90
CA GLU A 81 14.99 -1.22 -2.18
C GLU A 81 15.23 -0.17 -3.26
N PRO A 82 16.16 -0.43 -4.18
CA PRO A 82 16.32 0.37 -5.38
C PRO A 82 15.20 0.09 -6.38
N ALA A 83 14.57 1.15 -6.88
CA ALA A 83 13.62 1.12 -7.99
C ALA A 83 13.52 2.52 -8.60
N ASP A 84 12.98 2.66 -9.80
CA ASP A 84 12.61 3.97 -10.36
C ASP A 84 11.20 4.34 -9.86
N TYR A 85 11.13 5.11 -8.76
CA TYR A 85 9.87 5.42 -8.07
C TYR A 85 9.15 6.63 -8.70
N ASN A 86 9.87 7.49 -9.42
CA ASN A 86 9.31 8.68 -10.07
C ASN A 86 9.14 8.57 -11.60
N PHE A 87 9.58 7.45 -12.19
CA PHE A 87 9.49 7.14 -13.62
C PHE A 87 10.31 8.08 -14.51
N ASP A 88 11.43 8.61 -14.02
CA ASP A 88 12.32 9.50 -14.76
C ASP A 88 13.47 8.77 -15.48
N GLY A 89 13.59 7.45 -15.27
CA GLY A 89 14.62 6.60 -15.85
C GLY A 89 15.87 6.43 -14.98
N HIS A 90 15.93 7.08 -13.83
CA HIS A 90 16.97 6.89 -12.82
C HIS A 90 16.48 5.95 -11.70
N GLN A 91 17.40 5.18 -11.11
CA GLN A 91 17.04 4.41 -9.90
C GLN A 91 17.10 5.32 -8.68
N ASP A 92 16.03 5.27 -7.92
CA ASP A 92 15.86 5.88 -6.61
C ASP A 92 16.19 4.87 -5.50
N LEU A 93 15.99 5.26 -4.24
CA LEU A 93 16.20 4.38 -3.09
C LEU A 93 15.03 4.48 -2.12
N ALA A 94 14.41 3.35 -1.79
CA ALA A 94 13.49 3.27 -0.66
C ALA A 94 14.09 2.53 0.53
N LEU A 95 13.65 2.91 1.72
CA LEU A 95 13.71 2.09 2.91
C LEU A 95 12.31 1.55 3.16
N GLY A 96 12.19 0.24 3.37
CA GLY A 96 10.93 -0.39 3.72
C GLY A 96 11.04 -1.15 5.03
N ALA A 97 10.03 -1.03 5.87
CA ALA A 97 10.00 -1.65 7.19
C ALA A 97 8.63 -2.19 7.53
N THR A 98 8.59 -3.34 8.20
CA THR A 98 7.33 -3.98 8.60
C THR A 98 6.53 -3.06 9.53
N LEU A 99 5.23 -2.95 9.29
CA LEU A 99 4.29 -2.19 10.10
C LEU A 99 3.13 -3.10 10.51
N GLY A 100 3.15 -3.58 11.75
CA GLY A 100 2.24 -4.62 12.21
C GLY A 100 2.41 -5.93 11.42
N GLN A 101 1.33 -6.67 11.21
CA GLN A 101 1.42 -8.03 10.64
C GLN A 101 1.33 -8.11 9.11
N VAL A 102 0.76 -7.10 8.46
CA VAL A 102 0.36 -7.18 7.04
C VAL A 102 0.76 -5.96 6.21
N ASN A 103 1.20 -4.89 6.87
CA ASN A 103 1.59 -3.67 6.21
C ASN A 103 3.11 -3.51 6.26
N ARG A 104 3.63 -2.77 5.30
CA ARG A 104 5.04 -2.38 5.24
C ARG A 104 5.11 -0.91 4.90
N ASN A 105 5.71 -0.11 5.78
CA ASN A 105 5.88 1.32 5.58
C ASN A 105 7.12 1.61 4.73
N TYR A 106 7.09 2.70 3.95
CA TYR A 106 8.16 3.11 3.06
C TYR A 106 8.57 4.57 3.25
N ALA A 107 9.88 4.81 3.31
CA ALA A 107 10.47 6.12 3.11
C ALA A 107 11.27 6.10 1.79
N ILE A 108 10.88 6.94 0.83
CA ILE A 108 11.46 6.95 -0.52
C ILE A 108 12.34 8.18 -0.70
N TYR A 109 13.49 7.99 -1.31
CA TYR A 109 14.48 9.02 -1.65
C TYR A 109 14.72 9.04 -3.16
N LEU A 110 14.31 10.12 -3.81
CA LEU A 110 14.42 10.33 -5.25
C LEU A 110 15.81 10.82 -5.64
N TYR A 111 16.39 10.26 -6.70
CA TYR A 111 17.68 10.65 -7.22
C TYR A 111 17.57 11.92 -8.08
N ASP A 112 18.29 12.96 -7.68
CA ASP A 112 18.47 14.18 -8.45
C ASP A 112 19.77 14.06 -9.24
N ALA A 113 19.65 13.67 -10.52
CA ALA A 113 20.80 13.47 -11.41
C ALA A 113 21.64 14.75 -11.59
N ALA A 114 20.98 15.91 -11.71
CA ALA A 114 21.66 17.19 -11.89
C ALA A 114 22.54 17.56 -10.68
N ARG A 115 22.11 17.19 -9.46
CA ARG A 115 22.87 17.45 -8.23
C ARG A 115 23.63 16.23 -7.73
N GLN A 116 23.52 15.08 -8.37
CA GLN A 116 24.05 13.78 -7.93
C GLN A 116 23.83 13.57 -6.42
N ARG A 117 22.57 13.56 -6.00
CA ARG A 117 22.16 13.36 -4.61
C ARG A 117 20.76 12.77 -4.56
N PHE A 118 20.45 12.11 -3.46
CA PHE A 118 19.09 11.74 -3.12
C PHE A 118 18.36 12.87 -2.37
N ALA A 119 17.05 12.98 -2.56
CA ALA A 119 16.17 13.87 -1.81
C ALA A 119 14.92 13.10 -1.36
N PRO A 120 14.42 13.30 -0.14
CA PRO A 120 13.22 12.61 0.31
C PRO A 120 12.04 12.95 -0.60
N LEU A 121 11.29 11.92 -1.00
CA LEU A 121 10.02 12.07 -1.69
C LEU A 121 9.08 12.87 -0.79
N ARG A 122 8.43 13.87 -1.37
CA ARG A 122 7.43 14.69 -0.67
C ARG A 122 6.05 14.22 -1.04
N MET A 123 5.28 13.82 -0.03
CA MET A 123 3.86 13.55 -0.19
C MET A 123 3.12 14.82 -0.61
N PRO A 124 1.92 14.70 -1.24
CA PRO A 124 1.07 15.84 -1.50
C PRO A 124 0.88 16.72 -0.26
N ALA A 125 0.72 18.02 -0.45
CA ALA A 125 0.56 18.97 0.66
C ALA A 125 -0.74 18.71 1.43
N ASN A 126 -0.81 19.14 2.69
CA ASN A 126 -1.94 18.86 3.58
C ASN A 126 -3.30 19.39 3.07
N ASP A 127 -3.29 20.38 2.18
CA ASP A 127 -4.46 20.97 1.52
C ASP A 127 -4.87 20.27 0.20
N ALA A 128 -4.07 19.31 -0.27
CA ALA A 128 -4.40 18.44 -1.39
C ALA A 128 -5.16 17.18 -0.93
N PRO A 129 -5.82 16.44 -1.85
CA PRO A 129 -6.38 15.13 -1.52
C PRO A 129 -5.28 14.17 -1.04
N HIS A 130 -5.57 13.46 0.06
CA HIS A 130 -4.73 12.40 0.60
C HIS A 130 -5.35 11.04 0.33
N GLY A 131 -4.49 10.04 0.15
CA GLY A 131 -4.91 8.65 0.04
C GLY A 131 -5.33 8.10 1.40
N ASN A 132 -6.01 6.95 1.41
CA ASN A 132 -6.47 6.30 2.65
C ASN A 132 -5.33 5.73 3.50
N CYS A 133 -4.16 5.49 2.91
CA CYS A 133 -3.07 4.81 3.60
C CYS A 133 -2.20 5.70 4.49
N ASP A 134 -2.57 6.99 4.66
CA ASP A 134 -1.86 7.97 5.50
C ASP A 134 -0.33 7.94 5.29
N GLY A 135 0.11 7.74 4.05
CA GLY A 135 1.51 7.57 3.69
C GLY A 135 1.72 6.57 2.54
N LEU A 136 2.94 6.03 2.48
CA LEU A 136 3.35 5.03 1.48
C LEU A 136 3.50 3.66 2.13
N ILE A 137 2.42 2.88 2.08
CA ILE A 137 2.32 1.53 2.63
C ILE A 137 2.27 0.50 1.49
N ASN A 138 2.92 -0.65 1.66
CA ASN A 138 3.00 -1.77 0.70
C ASN A 138 3.24 -1.30 -0.75
N VAL A 139 4.25 -0.46 -0.92
CA VAL A 139 4.50 0.24 -2.18
C VAL A 139 4.73 -0.75 -3.34
N ALA A 140 4.07 -0.48 -4.47
CA ALA A 140 4.30 -1.17 -5.73
C ALA A 140 4.51 -0.16 -6.87
N VAL A 141 5.64 -0.28 -7.56
CA VAL A 141 5.97 0.54 -8.73
C VAL A 141 5.39 -0.12 -9.99
N LYS A 142 4.64 0.64 -10.80
CA LYS A 142 4.07 0.17 -12.08
C LYS A 142 4.57 1.04 -13.24
N PRO A 143 5.77 0.75 -13.80
CA PRO A 143 6.39 1.62 -14.81
C PRO A 143 5.55 1.80 -16.08
N LYS A 144 4.89 0.74 -16.55
CA LYS A 144 4.03 0.79 -17.75
C LYS A 144 2.86 1.77 -17.60
N GLU A 145 2.38 1.95 -16.37
CA GLU A 145 1.24 2.81 -16.03
C GLU A 145 1.70 4.19 -15.53
N ARG A 146 3.01 4.32 -15.25
CA ARG A 146 3.64 5.46 -14.57
C ARG A 146 2.91 5.80 -13.27
N MET A 147 2.63 4.77 -12.49
CA MET A 147 1.91 4.88 -11.22
C MET A 147 2.70 4.25 -10.07
N LEU A 148 2.74 4.98 -8.96
CA LEU A 148 3.22 4.50 -7.68
C LEU A 148 2.00 4.10 -6.84
N TYR A 149 1.82 2.81 -6.62
CA TYR A 149 0.72 2.29 -5.82
C TYR A 149 1.13 2.19 -4.35
N SER A 150 0.20 2.51 -3.47
CA SER A 150 0.24 2.20 -2.05
C SER A 150 -1.01 1.41 -1.69
N SER A 151 -0.87 0.40 -0.84
CA SER A 151 -2.00 -0.33 -0.29
C SER A 151 -1.83 -0.56 1.20
N CYS A 152 -2.94 -0.55 1.92
CA CYS A 152 -2.93 -0.72 3.36
C CYS A 152 -4.20 -1.42 3.79
N ARG A 153 -4.08 -2.21 4.84
CA ARG A 153 -5.24 -2.78 5.50
C ARG A 153 -5.70 -1.87 6.63
N GLY A 154 -6.96 -1.45 6.58
CA GLY A 154 -7.67 -0.78 7.67
C GLY A 154 -8.94 -1.55 8.03
N GLY A 155 -8.94 -2.21 9.20
CA GLY A 155 -10.02 -3.13 9.57
C GLY A 155 -10.14 -4.32 8.59
N PRO A 156 -11.36 -4.67 8.13
CA PRO A 156 -11.55 -5.76 7.17
C PRO A 156 -11.23 -5.35 5.71
N ILE A 157 -10.96 -4.07 5.46
CA ILE A 157 -10.84 -3.50 4.11
C ILE A 157 -9.37 -3.33 3.72
N TRP A 158 -9.06 -3.64 2.47
CA TRP A 158 -7.84 -3.19 1.82
C TRP A 158 -8.14 -1.92 1.03
N TYR A 159 -7.40 -0.86 1.35
CA TYR A 159 -7.42 0.37 0.58
C TYR A 159 -6.26 0.36 -0.41
N THR A 160 -6.46 1.05 -1.53
CA THR A 160 -5.42 1.26 -2.52
C THR A 160 -5.45 2.70 -2.98
N ASP A 161 -4.28 3.32 -2.94
CA ASP A 161 -4.02 4.64 -3.48
C ASP A 161 -3.04 4.51 -4.65
N ALA A 162 -3.27 5.26 -5.71
CA ALA A 162 -2.34 5.34 -6.83
C ALA A 162 -1.90 6.80 -7.00
N TYR A 163 -0.60 7.00 -7.03
CA TYR A 163 0.01 8.32 -7.20
C TYR A 163 0.67 8.43 -8.57
N ARG A 164 0.68 9.65 -9.10
CA ARG A 164 1.36 10.02 -10.35
C ARG A 164 2.19 11.27 -10.15
N TYR A 165 3.09 11.51 -11.09
CA TYR A 165 3.88 12.74 -11.14
C TYR A 165 3.33 13.67 -12.22
N ASP A 166 3.20 14.94 -11.90
CA ASP A 166 2.84 15.97 -12.88
C ASP A 166 4.05 16.33 -13.77
N GLY A 167 3.84 17.21 -14.75
CA GLY A 167 4.91 17.65 -15.67
C GLY A 167 6.06 18.41 -15.00
N SER A 168 5.90 18.84 -13.75
CA SER A 168 6.94 19.48 -12.93
C SER A 168 7.66 18.50 -11.99
N GLY A 169 7.29 17.21 -12.00
CA GLY A 169 7.84 16.20 -11.11
C GLY A 169 7.23 16.22 -9.70
N ARG A 170 6.07 16.84 -9.51
CA ARG A 170 5.36 16.80 -8.21
C ARG A 170 4.46 15.57 -8.15
N LEU A 171 4.56 14.82 -7.06
CA LEU A 171 3.66 13.72 -6.77
C LEU A 171 2.26 14.26 -6.44
N TYR A 172 1.23 13.64 -7.03
CA TYR A 172 -0.16 13.90 -6.71
C TYR A 172 -0.94 12.58 -6.60
N LEU A 173 -1.96 12.56 -5.75
CA LEU A 173 -2.89 11.44 -5.67
C LEU A 173 -3.69 11.38 -6.97
N HIS A 174 -3.58 10.28 -7.71
CA HIS A 174 -4.33 10.08 -8.94
C HIS A 174 -5.61 9.28 -8.69
N GLN A 175 -5.53 8.23 -7.87
CA GLN A 175 -6.68 7.40 -7.52
C GLN A 175 -6.67 7.02 -6.06
N SER A 176 -7.85 6.86 -5.49
CA SER A 176 -8.06 6.36 -4.13
C SER A 176 -9.44 5.70 -4.04
N THR A 177 -9.64 4.83 -3.07
CA THR A 177 -10.91 4.15 -2.83
C THR A 177 -11.74 4.86 -1.75
N GLU A 178 -13.06 4.87 -1.89
CA GLU A 178 -14.01 5.30 -0.87
C GLU A 178 -14.87 4.09 -0.51
N ALA A 179 -14.99 3.79 0.77
CA ALA A 179 -15.75 2.63 1.24
C ALA A 179 -17.23 2.78 0.88
N ILE A 180 -17.84 1.70 0.37
CA ILE A 180 -19.29 1.60 0.26
C ILE A 180 -19.82 1.10 1.61
N PRO A 181 -20.84 1.75 2.19
CA PRO A 181 -21.45 1.30 3.46
C PRO A 181 -21.93 -0.15 3.39
N ASP A 182 -21.83 -0.87 4.51
CA ASP A 182 -22.11 -2.32 4.58
C ASP A 182 -23.53 -2.68 4.10
N ASP A 183 -24.54 -1.88 4.47
CA ASP A 183 -25.93 -2.08 4.06
C ASP A 183 -26.13 -2.00 2.55
N VAL A 184 -25.39 -1.11 1.87
CA VAL A 184 -25.34 -1.03 0.42
C VAL A 184 -24.51 -2.15 -0.17
N SER A 185 -23.35 -2.46 0.43
CA SER A 185 -22.47 -3.53 -0.03
C SER A 185 -23.18 -4.89 -0.03
N MET A 186 -24.07 -5.14 0.94
CA MET A 186 -24.86 -6.37 1.02
C MET A 186 -25.87 -6.54 -0.12
N LEU A 187 -26.25 -5.45 -0.80
CA LEU A 187 -27.12 -5.50 -1.97
C LEU A 187 -26.37 -5.83 -3.27
N LEU A 188 -25.05 -5.70 -3.26
CA LEU A 188 -24.22 -5.84 -4.45
C LEU A 188 -23.72 -7.28 -4.57
N ASP A 189 -23.78 -7.81 -5.78
CA ASP A 189 -23.15 -9.08 -6.12
C ASP A 189 -21.63 -8.89 -6.11
N GLY A 190 -20.96 -9.51 -5.14
CA GLY A 190 -19.52 -9.71 -5.11
C GLY A 190 -19.22 -11.20 -5.10
N ALA A 191 -18.10 -11.63 -5.69
CA ALA A 191 -17.69 -13.02 -5.56
C ALA A 191 -17.28 -13.31 -4.10
N PRO A 192 -17.73 -14.43 -3.50
CA PRO A 192 -17.37 -14.76 -2.12
C PRO A 192 -15.86 -14.85 -1.94
N GLY A 193 -15.31 -14.11 -0.97
CA GLY A 193 -13.88 -14.09 -0.66
C GLY A 193 -13.09 -12.97 -1.35
N ASP A 194 -13.72 -12.23 -2.28
CA ASP A 194 -13.06 -11.16 -3.01
C ASP A 194 -12.99 -9.85 -2.21
N GLY A 195 -13.31 -9.76 -0.92
CA GLY A 195 -13.23 -8.47 -0.21
C GLY A 195 -14.30 -7.43 -0.62
N PRO A 196 -14.41 -6.30 0.09
CA PRO A 196 -15.54 -5.39 -0.07
C PRO A 196 -15.42 -4.51 -1.33
N PRO A 197 -16.55 -4.18 -1.98
CA PRO A 197 -16.60 -3.22 -3.08
C PRO A 197 -16.30 -1.80 -2.60
N THR A 198 -15.83 -0.95 -3.52
CA THR A 198 -15.50 0.45 -3.21
C THR A 198 -15.95 1.39 -4.32
N MET A 199 -15.98 2.68 -4.03
CA MET A 199 -16.03 3.72 -5.04
C MET A 199 -14.59 4.12 -5.39
N LEU A 200 -14.18 3.92 -6.64
CA LEU A 200 -12.91 4.42 -7.14
C LEU A 200 -13.03 5.91 -7.47
N LEU A 201 -12.23 6.71 -6.78
CA LEU A 201 -12.08 8.15 -7.01
C LEU A 201 -10.89 8.39 -7.94
N THR A 202 -11.03 9.34 -8.86
CA THR A 202 -9.91 9.77 -9.73
C THR A 202 -9.77 11.28 -9.67
N TYR A 203 -8.52 11.72 -9.51
CA TYR A 203 -8.14 13.12 -9.40
C TYR A 203 -7.19 13.52 -10.53
N ASP A 204 -7.26 14.78 -10.93
CA ASP A 204 -6.25 15.41 -11.79
C ASP A 204 -5.03 15.90 -10.98
N ALA A 205 -4.02 16.42 -11.68
CA ALA A 205 -2.79 16.93 -11.07
C ALA A 205 -2.99 18.13 -10.14
N HIS A 206 -4.14 18.79 -10.19
CA HIS A 206 -4.50 19.90 -9.30
C HIS A 206 -5.29 19.43 -8.06
N GLY A 207 -5.48 18.11 -7.90
CA GLY A 207 -6.25 17.54 -6.81
C GLY A 207 -7.76 17.67 -6.99
N ARG A 208 -8.25 18.07 -8.17
CA ARG A 208 -9.69 18.10 -8.43
C ARG A 208 -10.15 16.69 -8.78
N ARG A 209 -11.22 16.23 -8.11
CA ARG A 209 -11.89 14.97 -8.47
C ARG A 209 -12.53 15.10 -9.85
N ILE A 210 -12.09 14.28 -10.79
CA ILE A 210 -12.58 14.26 -12.18
C ILE A 210 -13.45 13.03 -12.49
N ALA A 211 -13.38 11.99 -11.68
CA ALA A 211 -14.28 10.84 -11.77
C ALA A 211 -14.53 10.20 -10.40
N ARG A 212 -15.69 9.56 -10.29
CA ARG A 212 -16.08 8.64 -9.23
C ARG A 212 -16.87 7.53 -9.88
N ARG A 213 -16.52 6.27 -9.59
CA ARG A 213 -17.23 5.11 -10.15
C ARG A 213 -17.23 3.96 -9.16
N PRO A 214 -18.26 3.12 -9.15
CA PRO A 214 -18.26 1.88 -8.40
C PRO A 214 -17.23 0.91 -9.00
N GLU A 215 -16.53 0.18 -8.14
CA GLU A 215 -15.54 -0.80 -8.54
C GLU A 215 -15.59 -2.03 -7.62
N ALA A 216 -15.73 -3.20 -8.25
CA ALA A 216 -15.60 -4.47 -7.53
C ALA A 216 -14.17 -4.62 -7.02
N TYR A 217 -13.97 -5.35 -5.93
CA TYR A 217 -12.63 -5.63 -5.48
C TYR A 217 -11.83 -6.37 -6.56
N GLY A 218 -10.56 -5.98 -6.73
CA GLY A 218 -9.73 -6.47 -7.83
C GLY A 218 -10.07 -5.86 -9.19
N GLY A 219 -11.05 -4.96 -9.25
CA GLY A 219 -11.50 -4.27 -10.45
C GLY A 219 -12.75 -4.86 -11.07
N GLY A 220 -13.45 -4.06 -11.88
CA GLY A 220 -14.61 -4.47 -12.65
C GLY A 220 -15.91 -3.82 -12.19
N LYS A 221 -17.01 -4.27 -12.79
CA LYS A 221 -18.34 -3.71 -12.59
C LYS A 221 -19.01 -4.35 -11.38
N LEU A 222 -19.80 -3.55 -10.67
CA LEU A 222 -20.67 -4.03 -9.61
C LEU A 222 -22.09 -4.20 -10.12
N THR A 223 -22.73 -5.29 -9.74
CA THR A 223 -24.13 -5.54 -10.07
C THR A 223 -24.97 -5.70 -8.82
N LEU A 224 -26.27 -5.51 -8.96
CA LEU A 224 -27.28 -5.75 -7.96
C LEU A 224 -28.33 -6.68 -8.56
N LYS A 225 -28.65 -7.78 -7.87
CA LYS A 225 -29.76 -8.64 -8.22
C LYS A 225 -31.02 -8.24 -7.45
N VAL A 226 -32.06 -7.86 -8.17
CA VAL A 226 -33.32 -7.38 -7.57
C VAL A 226 -34.02 -8.51 -6.82
N GLN A 227 -34.25 -8.33 -5.52
CA GLN A 227 -34.92 -9.31 -4.66
C GLN A 227 -36.41 -9.02 -4.44
N VAL A 228 -36.80 -7.75 -4.51
CA VAL A 228 -38.19 -7.31 -4.31
C VAL A 228 -39.03 -7.49 -5.57
N ALA A 229 -40.33 -7.74 -5.41
CA ALA A 229 -41.22 -8.01 -6.54
C ALA A 229 -41.22 -6.89 -7.60
N ARG A 230 -41.18 -5.63 -7.15
CA ARG A 230 -41.10 -4.43 -7.99
C ARG A 230 -40.22 -3.40 -7.31
N LEU A 231 -39.09 -3.07 -7.93
CA LEU A 231 -38.20 -2.01 -7.48
C LEU A 231 -38.42 -0.77 -8.34
N PRO A 232 -38.91 0.35 -7.77
CA PRO A 232 -39.07 1.60 -8.49
C PRO A 232 -37.77 2.08 -9.14
N LEU A 233 -37.87 2.59 -10.38
CA LEU A 233 -36.75 3.18 -11.10
C LEU A 233 -37.05 4.65 -11.40
N HIS A 234 -36.37 5.54 -10.69
CA HIS A 234 -36.62 6.98 -10.72
C HIS A 234 -35.75 7.69 -11.77
N ASP A 235 -36.23 8.78 -12.34
CA ASP A 235 -35.44 9.65 -13.21
C ASP A 235 -34.44 10.52 -12.42
N ALA A 236 -34.75 10.81 -11.16
CA ALA A 236 -33.96 11.62 -10.24
C ALA A 236 -34.06 11.09 -8.80
N MET A 237 -33.15 11.54 -7.92
CA MET A 237 -33.10 11.19 -6.49
C MET A 237 -34.22 11.88 -5.70
N THR A 238 -35.47 11.49 -5.95
CA THR A 238 -36.66 12.12 -5.35
C THR A 238 -37.67 11.08 -4.90
N ASP A 239 -38.40 11.36 -3.84
CA ASP A 239 -39.50 10.51 -3.34
C ASP A 239 -40.77 10.54 -4.23
N ALA A 240 -40.75 11.25 -5.36
CA ALA A 240 -41.88 11.30 -6.26
C ALA A 240 -42.17 9.91 -6.85
N PRO A 241 -43.46 9.50 -6.94
CA PRO A 241 -43.82 8.22 -7.54
C PRO A 241 -43.32 8.09 -8.98
N THR A 242 -42.82 6.91 -9.34
CA THR A 242 -42.42 6.56 -10.71
C THR A 242 -43.28 5.42 -11.25
N LYS A 243 -43.58 5.45 -12.55
CA LYS A 243 -44.23 4.34 -13.25
C LYS A 243 -43.24 3.29 -13.73
N ARG A 244 -41.95 3.62 -13.78
CA ARG A 244 -40.87 2.72 -14.21
C ARG A 244 -40.44 1.87 -13.03
N TYR A 245 -40.21 0.59 -13.28
CA TYR A 245 -39.72 -0.35 -12.28
C TYR A 245 -38.97 -1.48 -12.97
N VAL A 246 -38.11 -2.14 -12.20
CA VAL A 246 -37.52 -3.44 -12.50
C VAL A 246 -38.13 -4.49 -11.57
N VAL A 247 -38.04 -5.76 -11.90
CA VAL A 247 -38.71 -6.85 -11.16
C VAL A 247 -37.72 -7.81 -10.55
N ALA A 248 -38.18 -8.62 -9.59
CA ALA A 248 -37.39 -9.66 -8.96
C ALA A 248 -36.67 -10.54 -10.02
N GLY A 249 -35.38 -10.76 -9.81
CA GLY A 249 -34.52 -11.52 -10.71
C GLY A 249 -33.80 -10.69 -11.78
N ASP A 250 -34.20 -9.44 -12.03
CA ASP A 250 -33.43 -8.54 -12.89
C ASP A 250 -32.04 -8.26 -12.26
N THR A 251 -31.04 -8.09 -13.14
CA THR A 251 -29.68 -7.67 -12.74
C THR A 251 -29.42 -6.25 -13.21
N LEU A 252 -28.97 -5.40 -12.31
CA LEU A 252 -28.68 -3.99 -12.54
C LEU A 252 -27.17 -3.75 -12.39
N GLU A 253 -26.55 -3.04 -13.32
CA GLU A 253 -25.15 -2.58 -13.18
C GLU A 253 -25.15 -1.26 -12.38
N LEU A 254 -24.38 -1.19 -11.29
CA LEU A 254 -24.19 0.03 -10.52
C LEU A 254 -23.31 1.00 -11.33
N LEU A 255 -23.76 2.25 -11.45
CA LEU A 255 -23.06 3.31 -12.18
C LEU A 255 -22.48 4.39 -11.25
N ASP A 256 -23.20 4.72 -10.18
CA ASP A 256 -22.82 5.73 -9.17
C ASP A 256 -23.74 5.62 -7.95
N ALA A 257 -23.46 6.40 -6.90
CA ALA A 257 -24.30 6.54 -5.72
C ALA A 257 -24.38 8.00 -5.27
N SER A 258 -25.47 8.38 -4.59
CA SER A 258 -25.53 9.66 -3.89
C SER A 258 -24.42 9.75 -2.82
N PRO A 259 -24.02 10.97 -2.39
CA PRO A 259 -22.98 11.13 -1.37
C PRO A 259 -23.30 10.44 -0.03
N ASP A 260 -24.58 10.31 0.30
CA ASP A 260 -25.07 9.62 1.49
C ASP A 260 -25.46 8.15 1.23
N PHE A 261 -25.16 7.64 0.03
CA PHE A 261 -25.48 6.30 -0.44
C PHE A 261 -26.95 5.88 -0.38
N ARG A 262 -27.90 6.79 -0.10
CA ARG A 262 -29.34 6.45 -0.07
C ARG A 262 -29.93 6.17 -1.45
N TRP A 263 -29.29 6.64 -2.51
CA TRP A 263 -29.71 6.45 -3.89
C TRP A 263 -28.58 5.85 -4.72
N LEU A 264 -28.91 4.81 -5.48
CA LEU A 264 -27.99 4.15 -6.40
C LEU A 264 -28.39 4.45 -7.83
N ARG A 265 -27.45 4.97 -8.62
CA ARG A 265 -27.65 5.11 -10.06
C ARG A 265 -27.31 3.78 -10.73
N VAL A 266 -28.24 3.23 -11.49
CA VAL A 266 -28.12 1.91 -12.06
C VAL A 266 -28.38 1.91 -13.57
N LEU A 267 -27.85 0.90 -14.24
CA LEU A 267 -28.11 0.57 -15.64
C LEU A 267 -28.78 -0.80 -15.71
N TYR A 268 -29.98 -0.83 -16.26
CA TYR A 268 -30.69 -2.05 -16.62
C TYR A 268 -30.58 -2.30 -18.12
N ARG A 269 -30.19 -3.51 -18.52
CA ARG A 269 -30.15 -3.90 -19.94
C ARG A 269 -31.41 -4.70 -20.26
N ASN A 270 -32.44 -4.00 -20.72
CA ASN A 270 -33.69 -4.64 -21.10
C ASN A 270 -33.55 -5.31 -22.49
N PRO A 271 -33.90 -6.60 -22.64
CA PRO A 271 -33.80 -7.29 -23.92
C PRO A 271 -34.68 -6.73 -25.05
N ARG A 272 -35.76 -5.99 -24.73
CA ARG A 272 -36.75 -5.49 -25.69
C ARG A 272 -36.56 -4.01 -26.03
N VAL A 273 -36.21 -3.19 -25.05
CA VAL A 273 -36.12 -1.72 -25.22
C VAL A 273 -34.69 -1.17 -25.11
N GLY A 274 -33.70 -2.04 -24.91
CA GLY A 274 -32.30 -1.65 -24.79
C GLY A 274 -31.90 -1.22 -23.38
N ALA A 275 -30.80 -0.46 -23.29
CA ALA A 275 -30.23 -0.05 -22.01
C ALA A 275 -30.98 1.15 -21.42
N VAL A 276 -31.39 1.03 -20.17
CA VAL A 276 -32.20 2.00 -19.44
C VAL A 276 -31.50 2.32 -18.13
N SER A 277 -31.21 3.60 -17.87
CA SER A 277 -30.65 4.05 -16.59
C SER A 277 -31.66 4.74 -15.70
N GLY A 278 -31.44 4.73 -14.40
CA GLY A 278 -32.23 5.49 -13.43
C GLY A 278 -31.65 5.38 -12.02
N TRP A 279 -32.42 5.85 -11.04
CA TRP A 279 -32.07 5.81 -9.63
C TRP A 279 -32.98 4.85 -8.89
N VAL A 280 -32.40 4.05 -8.00
CA VAL A 280 -33.15 3.19 -7.05
C VAL A 280 -32.82 3.64 -5.63
N ARG A 281 -33.79 3.60 -4.73
CA ARG A 281 -33.55 3.89 -3.32
C ARG A 281 -33.09 2.62 -2.61
N VAL A 282 -32.05 2.73 -1.78
CA VAL A 282 -31.53 1.57 -1.02
C VAL A 282 -32.60 0.92 -0.15
N GLU A 283 -33.41 1.74 0.53
CA GLU A 283 -34.51 1.26 1.38
C GLU A 283 -35.58 0.47 0.59
N GLU A 284 -35.83 0.82 -0.67
CA GLU A 284 -36.80 0.11 -1.52
C GLU A 284 -36.22 -1.20 -2.06
N ALA A 285 -34.89 -1.29 -2.18
CA ALA A 285 -34.19 -2.50 -2.59
C ALA A 285 -34.02 -3.52 -1.45
N THR A 286 -34.08 -3.08 -0.19
CA THR A 286 -33.93 -3.94 1.00
C THR A 286 -35.25 -4.45 1.58
N LYS A 287 -36.38 -3.75 1.37
CA LYS A 287 -37.69 -4.16 1.90
C LYS A 287 -38.25 -5.38 1.17
N GLY A 288 -37.93 -6.58 1.68
CA GLY A 288 -38.52 -7.88 1.32
C GLY A 288 -38.88 -8.68 2.56
#